data_AF-G4RMZ4-F1
#
_entry.id   AF-G4RMZ4-F1
#
_cell.length_a   1.000
_cell.length_b   1.000
_cell.length_c   1.000
_cell.angle_alpha   90.00
_cell.angle_beta   90.00
_cell.angle_gamma   90.00
#
_symmetry.space_group_name_H-M   'P 1'
#
loop_
_entity.id
_entity.type
_entity.pdbx_description
1 polymer ?
#
loop_
_entity_poly.entity_id
_entity_poly.type
_entity_poly.pdbx_seq_one_letter_code
_entity_poly.pdbx_strand_id
1 'polypeptide(L)'
;MSVINPEDKARFGEDSTALLERNALRTAQRLRLQASVEERRIRLGGFEAEWDGAVARAAGREIPMDEASWRIFRAMLLSYFVNNGREPDERALEEALRAALGSD
;
A
#
# COMPACT_ATOMS: atom_id res chain seq x y z
N MET A 1 -32.18 11.52 -7.80
CA MET A 1 -31.56 10.68 -6.77
C MET A 1 -30.68 9.67 -7.49
N SER A 2 -29.38 9.95 -7.68
CA SER A 2 -28.51 9.05 -8.44
C SER A 2 -28.23 7.80 -7.64
N VAL A 3 -28.77 6.68 -8.15
CA VAL A 3 -28.47 5.34 -7.67
C VAL A 3 -27.03 5.06 -8.10
N ILE A 4 -26.10 5.06 -7.15
CA ILE A 4 -24.71 4.64 -7.43
C ILE A 4 -24.78 3.18 -7.83
N ASN A 5 -24.47 2.89 -9.09
CA ASN A 5 -24.45 1.53 -9.62
C ASN A 5 -23.33 0.74 -8.92
N PRO A 6 -23.57 -0.49 -8.41
CA PRO A 6 -22.51 -1.29 -7.80
C PRO A 6 -21.28 -1.51 -8.70
N GLU A 7 -21.44 -1.50 -10.03
CA GLU A 7 -20.34 -1.54 -10.99
C GLU A 7 -19.46 -0.27 -10.96
N ASP A 8 -20.04 0.90 -10.68
CA ASP A 8 -19.27 2.14 -10.52
C ASP A 8 -18.40 2.06 -9.26
N LYS A 9 -18.89 1.48 -8.15
CA LYS A 9 -18.09 1.34 -6.92
C LYS A 9 -16.86 0.45 -7.11
N ALA A 10 -16.99 -0.63 -7.87
CA ALA A 10 -15.86 -1.50 -8.20
C ALA A 10 -14.80 -0.74 -9.02
N ARG A 11 -15.23 -0.01 -10.07
CA ARG A 11 -14.33 0.86 -10.85
C ARG A 11 -13.69 1.95 -10.02
N PHE A 12 -14.44 2.63 -9.13
CA PHE A 12 -13.89 3.67 -8.25
C PHE A 12 -12.82 3.13 -7.29
N GLY A 13 -12.96 1.89 -6.79
CA GLY A 13 -11.97 1.25 -5.92
C GLY A 13 -10.69 0.83 -6.66
N GLU A 14 -10.82 0.27 -7.85
CA GLU A 14 -9.69 -0.07 -8.73
C GLU A 14 -8.96 1.18 -9.25
N ASP A 15 -9.70 2.21 -9.68
CA ASP A 15 -9.12 3.49 -10.12
C ASP A 15 -8.37 4.19 -9.00
N SER A 16 -8.90 4.17 -7.78
CA SER A 16 -8.23 4.78 -6.62
C SER A 16 -6.92 4.07 -6.27
N THR A 17 -6.91 2.74 -6.40
CA THR A 17 -5.69 1.93 -6.17
C THR A 17 -4.66 2.23 -7.25
N ALA A 18 -5.04 2.14 -8.53
CA ALA A 18 -4.14 2.44 -9.64
C ALA A 18 -3.61 3.89 -9.62
N LEU A 19 -4.46 4.86 -9.22
CA LEU A 19 -4.06 6.25 -9.04
C LEU A 19 -3.03 6.40 -7.93
N LEU A 20 -3.23 5.70 -6.81
CA LEU A 20 -2.31 5.73 -5.67
C LEU A 20 -0.94 5.17 -6.05
N GLU A 21 -0.89 4.06 -6.78
CA GLU A 21 0.35 3.47 -7.30
C GLU A 21 1.09 4.43 -8.23
N ARG A 22 0.37 5.03 -9.19
CA ARG A 22 0.94 6.05 -10.10
C ARG A 22 1.47 7.26 -9.33
N ASN A 23 0.75 7.72 -8.31
CA ASN A 23 1.18 8.82 -7.46
C ASN A 23 2.42 8.46 -6.64
N ALA A 24 2.51 7.23 -6.12
CA ALA A 24 3.69 6.75 -5.42
C ALA A 24 4.92 6.73 -6.34
N LEU A 25 4.79 6.19 -7.56
CA LEU A 25 5.88 6.19 -8.54
C LEU A 25 6.31 7.62 -8.91
N ARG A 26 5.36 8.55 -9.07
CA ARG A 26 5.67 9.97 -9.33
C ARG A 26 6.38 10.62 -8.14
N THR A 27 5.95 10.33 -6.92
CA THR A 27 6.60 10.83 -5.70
C THR A 27 8.03 10.32 -5.59
N ALA A 28 8.27 9.04 -5.89
CA ALA A 28 9.61 8.47 -5.90
C ALA A 28 10.52 9.14 -6.94
N GLN A 29 10.01 9.37 -8.16
CA GLN A 29 10.75 10.12 -9.18
C GLN A 29 11.13 11.53 -8.71
N ARG A 30 10.19 12.26 -8.08
CA ARG A 30 10.43 13.60 -7.52
C ARG A 30 11.51 13.59 -6.44
N LEU A 31 11.54 12.54 -5.62
CA LEU A 31 12.51 12.35 -4.53
C LEU A 31 13.82 11.70 -5.00
N ARG A 32 13.93 11.33 -6.28
CA ARG A 32 15.06 10.56 -6.85
C ARG A 32 15.29 9.22 -6.13
N LEU A 33 14.21 8.61 -5.64
CA LEU A 33 14.20 7.30 -5.02
C LEU A 33 13.85 6.22 -6.05
N GLN A 34 14.39 5.02 -5.87
CA GLN A 34 13.90 3.86 -6.60
C GLN A 34 12.55 3.45 -6.02
N ALA A 35 11.57 3.18 -6.87
CA ALA A 35 10.31 2.60 -6.45
C ALA A 35 9.78 1.60 -7.47
N SER A 36 9.21 0.51 -6.96
CA SER A 36 8.41 -0.44 -7.72
C SER A 36 7.18 -0.79 -6.93
N VAL A 37 6.06 -0.93 -7.64
CA VAL A 37 4.80 -1.33 -7.04
C VAL A 37 4.23 -2.45 -7.89
N GLU A 38 4.19 -3.64 -7.33
CA GLU A 38 3.66 -4.85 -7.92
C GLU A 38 2.50 -5.35 -7.04
N GLU A 39 1.78 -6.38 -7.50
CA GLU A 39 0.66 -6.95 -6.75
C GLU A 39 1.13 -7.53 -5.41
N ARG A 40 2.28 -8.21 -5.41
CA ARG A 40 2.83 -8.93 -4.25
C ARG A 40 4.07 -8.29 -3.64
N ARG A 41 4.57 -7.20 -4.20
CA ARG A 41 5.78 -6.54 -3.73
C ARG A 41 5.68 -5.04 -3.86
N ILE A 42 6.16 -4.31 -2.87
CA ILE A 42 6.36 -2.87 -2.92
C ILE A 42 7.77 -2.53 -2.49
N ARG A 43 8.39 -1.61 -3.23
CA ARG A 43 9.69 -1.03 -2.92
C ARG A 43 9.58 0.48 -3.01
N LEU A 44 9.98 1.17 -1.95
CA LEU A 44 9.90 2.62 -1.81
C LEU A 44 11.23 3.10 -1.20
N GLY A 45 12.21 3.42 -2.05
CA GLY A 45 13.56 3.74 -1.62
C GLY A 45 14.27 2.52 -1.00
N GLY A 46 14.68 2.66 0.27
CA GLY A 46 15.22 1.59 1.11
C GLY A 46 14.16 0.72 1.80
N PHE A 47 12.89 1.12 1.79
CA PHE A 47 11.80 0.30 2.31
C PHE A 47 11.35 -0.75 1.29
N GLU A 48 11.11 -1.97 1.76
CA GLU A 48 10.60 -3.08 0.96
C GLU A 48 9.60 -3.92 1.77
N ALA A 49 8.52 -4.33 1.11
CA ALA A 49 7.59 -5.34 1.60
C ALA A 49 7.17 -6.30 0.49
N GLU A 50 7.05 -7.59 0.81
CA GLU A 50 6.67 -8.66 -0.11
C GLU A 50 5.63 -9.59 0.54
N TRP A 51 4.68 -10.13 -0.22
CA TRP A 51 3.66 -11.06 0.26
C TRP A 51 3.63 -12.32 -0.60
N ASP A 52 3.72 -13.48 0.05
CA ASP A 52 3.77 -14.78 -0.64
C ASP A 52 2.41 -15.44 -0.88
N GLY A 53 1.32 -14.80 -0.43
CA GLY A 53 -0.04 -15.34 -0.47
C GLY A 53 -0.63 -15.65 0.91
N ALA A 54 0.22 -15.70 1.95
CA ALA A 54 -0.22 -15.93 3.33
C ALA A 54 0.57 -15.11 4.36
N VAL A 55 1.82 -14.76 4.05
CA VAL A 55 2.72 -14.04 4.94
C VAL A 55 3.33 -12.86 4.19
N ALA A 56 3.27 -11.68 4.81
CA ALA A 56 4.03 -10.53 4.35
C ALA A 56 5.36 -10.41 5.10
N ARG A 57 6.40 -10.09 4.36
CA ARG A 57 7.74 -9.78 4.85
C ARG A 57 7.98 -8.29 4.70
N ALA A 58 8.18 -7.57 5.80
CA ALA A 58 8.48 -6.14 5.78
C ALA A 58 9.43 -5.80 6.93
N ALA A 59 10.48 -5.02 6.65
CA ALA A 59 11.48 -4.62 7.65
C ALA A 59 12.05 -5.78 8.50
N GLY A 60 12.26 -6.95 7.88
CA GLY A 60 12.78 -8.15 8.55
C GLY A 60 11.76 -8.91 9.42
N ARG A 61 10.48 -8.52 9.39
CA ARG A 61 9.39 -9.19 10.12
C ARG A 61 8.55 -10.01 9.17
N GLU A 62 8.09 -11.17 9.63
CA GLU A 62 7.09 -12.00 8.97
C GLU A 62 5.74 -11.80 9.67
N ILE A 63 4.73 -11.34 8.92
CA ILE A 63 3.40 -11.05 9.43
C ILE A 63 2.37 -11.89 8.65
N PRO A 64 1.64 -12.80 9.31
CA PRO A 64 0.51 -13.49 8.68
C PRO A 64 -0.55 -12.49 8.23
N MET A 65 -0.93 -12.54 6.96
CA MET A 65 -2.00 -11.71 6.41
C MET A 65 -2.60 -12.32 5.15
N ASP A 66 -3.92 -12.24 5.03
CA ASP A 66 -4.65 -12.65 3.84
C ASP A 66 -4.58 -11.58 2.73
N GLU A 67 -5.16 -11.87 1.56
CA GLU A 67 -5.13 -10.96 0.42
C GLU A 67 -5.77 -9.60 0.74
N ALA A 68 -6.88 -9.60 1.48
CA ALA A 68 -7.58 -8.38 1.85
C ALA A 68 -6.72 -7.49 2.77
N SER A 69 -6.12 -8.10 3.79
CA SER A 69 -5.20 -7.45 4.72
C SER A 69 -3.96 -6.93 3.99
N TRP A 70 -3.38 -7.70 3.07
CA TRP A 70 -2.25 -7.26 2.24
C TRP A 70 -2.60 -6.05 1.38
N ARG A 71 -3.79 -6.03 0.76
CA ARG A 71 -4.25 -4.88 -0.03
C ARG A 71 -4.40 -3.61 0.81
N ILE A 72 -4.93 -3.73 2.03
CA ILE A 72 -5.05 -2.61 2.98
C ILE A 72 -3.65 -2.13 3.40
N PHE A 73 -2.78 -3.05 3.79
CA PHE A 73 -1.40 -2.78 4.19
C PHE A 73 -0.63 -2.00 3.10
N ARG A 74 -0.70 -2.50 1.86
CA ARG A 74 -0.09 -1.87 0.68
C ARG A 74 -0.66 -0.47 0.44
N ALA A 75 -1.98 -0.31 0.47
CA ALA A 75 -2.62 0.98 0.27
C ALA A 75 -2.18 2.01 1.34
N MET A 76 -2.07 1.59 2.60
CA MET A 76 -1.61 2.45 3.69
C MET A 76 -0.18 2.92 3.50
N LEU A 77 0.75 2.03 3.12
CA LEU A 77 2.14 2.39 2.88
C LEU A 77 2.32 3.32 1.68
N LEU A 78 1.61 3.06 0.57
CA LEU A 78 1.63 3.94 -0.60
C LEU A 78 1.03 5.31 -0.28
N SER A 79 -0.09 5.35 0.46
CA SER A 79 -0.72 6.59 0.93
C SER A 79 0.22 7.39 1.82
N TYR A 80 0.87 6.74 2.79
CA TYR A 80 1.87 7.37 3.64
C TYR A 80 2.99 7.98 2.81
N PHE A 81 3.57 7.22 1.87
CA PHE A 81 4.68 7.67 1.04
C PHE A 81 4.29 8.87 0.17
N VAL A 82 3.12 8.83 -0.46
CA VAL A 82 2.60 9.93 -1.29
C VAL A 82 2.36 11.19 -0.46
N ASN A 83 1.74 11.06 0.71
CA ASN A 83 1.33 12.20 1.52
C ASN A 83 2.50 12.83 2.28
N ASN A 84 3.45 12.04 2.77
CA ASN A 84 4.57 12.53 3.57
C ASN A 84 5.81 12.82 2.71
N GLY A 85 5.90 12.26 1.49
CA GLY A 85 7.05 12.45 0.61
C GLY A 85 8.34 11.88 1.19
N ARG A 86 8.25 10.77 1.95
CA ARG A 86 9.38 10.06 2.55
C ARG A 86 9.06 8.58 2.66
N GLU A 87 10.11 7.76 2.73
CA GLU A 87 10.02 6.32 2.91
C GLU A 87 9.24 5.95 4.19
N PRO A 88 8.46 4.85 4.19
CA PRO A 88 7.82 4.36 5.41
C PRO A 88 8.84 4.06 6.51
N ASP A 89 8.62 4.64 7.69
CA ASP A 89 9.35 4.36 8.92
C ASP A 89 8.62 3.31 9.76
N GLU A 90 9.21 2.91 10.90
CA GLU A 90 8.62 1.91 11.80
C GLU A 90 7.21 2.30 12.26
N ARG A 91 6.96 3.60 12.48
CA ARG A 91 5.63 4.08 12.87
C ARG A 91 4.62 3.89 11.73
N ALA A 92 4.99 4.23 10.50
CA ALA A 92 4.13 3.99 9.33
C ALA A 92 3.85 2.50 9.11
N LEU A 93 4.86 1.65 9.36
CA LEU A 93 4.70 0.20 9.30
C LEU A 93 3.67 -0.29 10.33
N GLU A 94 3.80 0.12 11.60
CA GLU A 94 2.86 -0.25 12.68
C GLU A 94 1.44 0.26 12.41
N GLU A 95 1.30 1.49 11.92
CA GLU A 95 0.00 2.05 11.52
C GLU A 95 -0.64 1.26 10.38
N ALA A 96 0.16 0.89 9.36
CA ALA A 96 -0.30 0.07 8.25
C ALA A 96 -0.70 -1.35 8.70
N LEU A 97 0.09 -1.97 9.60
CA LEU A 97 -0.22 -3.28 10.16
C LEU A 97 -1.49 -3.25 11.01
N ARG A 98 -1.66 -2.24 11.87
CA ARG A 98 -2.88 -2.09 12.67
C ARG A 98 -4.12 -1.96 11.80
N ALA A 99 -4.04 -1.12 10.76
CA ALA A 99 -5.14 -0.93 9.82
C ALA A 99 -5.45 -2.22 9.02
N ALA A 100 -4.43 -2.95 8.61
CA ALA A 100 -4.57 -4.18 7.83
C ALA A 100 -5.14 -5.34 8.65
N LEU A 101 -4.68 -5.51 9.90
CA LEU A 101 -5.02 -6.65 10.75
C LEU A 101 -6.26 -6.38 11.64
N GLY A 102 -6.83 -5.18 11.59
CA GLY A 102 -8.06 -4.85 12.31
C GLY A 102 -7.93 -4.94 13.83
N SER A 103 -6.78 -4.53 14.39
CA SER A 103 -6.62 -4.45 15.85
C SER A 103 -7.29 -3.18 16.38
N ASP A 104 -8.56 -3.29 16.77
CA ASP A 104 -9.21 -2.44 17.79
C ASP A 104 -8.73 -2.83 19.20
#